data_AF-A0AB33BMX3-F1
#
_entry.id   AF-A0AB33BMX3-F1
#
_cell.length_a   1.000
_cell.length_b   1.000
_cell.length_c   1.000
_cell.angle_alpha   90.00
_cell.angle_beta   90.00
_cell.angle_gamma   90.00
#
_symmetry.space_group_name_H-M   'P 1'
#
loop_
_entity.id
_entity.type
_entity.pdbx_description
1 polymer ?
#
loop_
_entity_poly.entity_id
_entity_poly.type
_entity_poly.pdbx_seq_one_letter_code
_entity_poly.pdbx_strand_id
1 'polypeptide(L)' 'MNTELVKAGYPPCVIKVENRLAYYEALDQWMAYRKTEAFIQLVSEAVLAGFKPYQVVLGI' A
#
# COMPACT_ATOMS: atom_id res chain seq x y z
N MET A 1 -5.75 1.69 8.56
CA MET A 1 -5.04 1.91 7.29
C MET A 1 -6.00 2.27 6.17
N ASN A 2 -6.78 1.32 5.62
CA ASN A 2 -7.63 1.60 4.46
C ASN A 2 -8.72 2.66 4.74
N THR A 3 -9.34 2.62 5.92
CA THR A 3 -10.34 3.62 6.34
C THR A 3 -9.79 5.05 6.35
N GLU A 4 -8.54 5.23 6.75
CA GLU A 4 -7.91 6.55 6.81
C GLU A 4 -7.55 7.06 5.41
N LEU A 5 -7.14 6.17 4.50
CA LEU A 5 -6.91 6.49 3.10
C LEU A 5 -8.20 6.95 2.41
N VAL A 6 -9.29 6.20 2.58
CA VAL A 6 -10.57 6.54 1.96
C VAL A 6 -11.14 7.85 2.52
N LYS A 7 -11.02 8.10 3.84
CA LYS A 7 -11.38 9.39 4.44
C LYS A 7 -10.59 10.56 3.85
N ALA A 8 -9.32 10.33 3.51
CA ALA A 8 -8.46 11.33 2.89
C ALA A 8 -8.64 11.45 1.35
N GLY A 9 -9.58 10.70 0.75
CA GLY A 9 -9.87 10.76 -0.69
C GLY A 9 -8.96 9.89 -1.57
N TYR A 10 -8.14 9.03 -0.97
CA TYR A 10 -7.30 8.08 -1.71
C TYR A 10 -8.07 6.82 -2.08
N PRO A 11 -7.70 6.13 -3.19
CA PRO A 11 -8.26 4.84 -3.54
C PRO A 11 -7.93 3.80 -2.45
N PRO A 12 -8.73 2.71 -2.37
CA PRO A 12 -8.44 1.62 -1.45
C PRO A 12 -7.07 1.00 -1.77
N CYS A 13 -6.24 0.85 -0.74
CA CYS A 13 -4.97 0.14 -0.81
C CYS A 13 -5.21 -1.36 -0.82
N VAL A 14 -4.97 -2.00 -1.96
CA VAL A 14 -5.10 -3.46 -2.14
C VAL A 14 -3.71 -4.08 -2.22
N ILE A 15 -3.29 -4.73 -1.12
CA ILE A 15 -2.06 -5.54 -1.11
C ILE A 15 -2.41 -6.91 -1.67
N LYS A 16 -1.82 -7.28 -2.81
CA LYS A 16 -2.06 -8.56 -3.47
C LYS A 16 -1.55 -9.73 -2.63
N VAL A 17 -2.20 -10.90 -2.75
CA VAL A 17 -1.81 -12.14 -2.06
C VAL A 17 -0.40 -12.59 -2.43
N GLU A 18 0.06 -12.29 -3.66
CA GLU A 18 1.42 -12.54 -4.13
C GLU A 18 2.47 -11.81 -3.27
N ASN A 19 2.13 -10.63 -2.74
CA ASN A 19 3.02 -9.81 -1.90
C ASN A 19 2.90 -10.14 -0.41
N ARG A 20 2.21 -11.24 -0.06
CA ARG A 20 1.97 -11.62 1.35
C ARG A 20 3.27 -11.87 2.10
N LEU A 21 4.29 -12.44 1.46
CA LEU A 21 5.62 -12.64 2.07
C LEU A 21 6.26 -11.29 2.42
N ALA A 22 6.39 -10.40 1.44
CA ALA A 22 6.96 -9.07 1.63
C ALA A 22 6.19 -8.24 2.68
N TYR A 23 4.87 -8.40 2.77
CA TYR A 23 4.04 -7.77 3.80
C TYR A 23 4.44 -8.21 5.21
N TYR A 24 4.60 -9.52 5.44
CA TYR A 24 5.00 -10.03 6.75
C TYR A 24 6.46 -9.73 7.07
N GLU A 25 7.36 -9.79 6.09
CA GLU A 25 8.76 -9.37 6.29
C GLU A 25 8.86 -7.90 6.67
N ALA A 26 8.09 -7.02 6.03
CA ALA A 26 8.05 -5.60 6.37
C ALA A 26 7.48 -5.35 7.78
N LEU A 27 6.45 -6.11 8.18
CA LEU A 27 5.91 -6.05 9.54
C LEU A 27 6.91 -6.56 10.58
N ASP A 28 7.65 -7.63 10.27
CA ASP A 28 8.69 -8.18 11.14
C ASP A 28 9.83 -7.17 11.31
N GLN A 29 10.30 -6.56 10.21
CA GLN A 29 11.32 -5.51 10.25
C GLN A 29 10.87 -4.29 11.06
N TRP A 30 9.59 -3.92 10.96
CA TRP A 30 9.03 -2.84 11.75
C TRP A 30 8.96 -3.21 13.24
N MET A 31 8.49 -4.40 13.60
CA MET A 31 8.37 -4.81 14.99
C MET A 31 9.74 -5.05 15.65
N ALA A 32 10.66 -5.70 14.96
CA ALA A 32 11.98 -6.07 15.49
C ALA A 32 12.97 -4.91 15.48
N TYR A 33 12.95 -4.06 14.43
CA TYR A 33 13.98 -3.05 14.21
C TYR A 33 13.44 -1.62 14.10
N ARG A 34 12.12 -1.41 14.27
CA ARG A 34 11.43 -0.13 14.04
C ARG A 34 11.63 0.47 12.64
N LYS A 35 12.01 -0.36 11.67
CA LYS A 35 12.19 0.03 10.27
C LYS A 35 10.85 0.03 9.55
N THR A 36 10.26 1.22 9.38
CA THR A 36 8.96 1.40 8.74
C THR A 36 9.04 1.59 7.23
N GLU A 37 10.23 1.81 6.69
CA GLU A 37 10.46 2.22 5.30
C GLU A 37 9.92 1.19 4.31
N ALA A 38 10.22 -0.09 4.54
CA ALA A 38 9.74 -1.19 3.69
C ALA A 38 8.21 -1.29 3.70
N PHE A 39 7.59 -1.07 4.86
CA PHE A 39 6.14 -1.11 5.01
C PHE A 39 5.48 0.08 4.29
N ILE A 40 6.01 1.29 4.48
CA ILE A 40 5.51 2.51 3.82
C ILE A 40 5.64 2.40 2.30
N GLN A 41 6.76 1.86 1.81
CA GLN A 41 6.97 1.63 0.38
C GLN A 41 5.94 0.66 -0.18
N LEU A 42 5.73 -0.48 0.48
CA LEU A 42 4.75 -1.49 0.07
C LEU A 42 3.33 -0.91 -0.02
N VAL A 43 2.94 -0.11 0.97
CA VAL A 43 1.64 0.58 0.99
C VAL A 43 1.54 1.58 -0.16
N SER A 44 2.59 2.38 -0.37
CA SER A 44 2.61 3.42 -1.41
C SER A 44 2.45 2.81 -2.81
N GLU A 45 3.15 1.72 -3.08
CA GLU A 45 3.03 0.97 -4.32
C GLU A 45 1.65 0.36 -4.52
N ALA A 46 1.05 -0.19 -3.45
CA ALA A 46 -0.29 -0.74 -3.50
C ALA A 46 -1.36 0.34 -3.76
N VAL A 47 -1.23 1.52 -3.16
CA VAL A 47 -2.11 2.68 -3.42
C VAL A 47 -1.94 3.18 -4.86
N LEU A 48 -0.71 3.32 -5.35
CA LEU A 48 -0.43 3.70 -6.74
C LEU A 48 -1.00 2.70 -7.73
N ALA A 49 -0.85 1.39 -7.46
CA ALA A 49 -1.43 0.35 -8.28
C ALA A 49 -2.98 0.42 -8.28
N GLY A 50 -3.58 0.71 -7.14
CA GLY A 50 -5.02 0.96 -7.00
C GLY A 50 -5.50 2.22 -7.72
N PHE A 51 -4.62 3.18 -7.99
CA PHE A 51 -4.94 4.41 -8.72
C PHE A 51 -4.89 4.25 -10.25
N LYS A 52 -4.17 3.25 -10.78
CA LYS A 52 -4.06 2.99 -12.23
C LYS A 52 -5.40 2.91 -12.97
N PRO A 53 -6.44 2.20 -12.47
CA PRO A 53 -7.73 2.18 -13.14
C PRO A 53 -8.38 3.57 -13.21
N TYR A 54 -8.18 4.40 -12.19
CA TYR A 54 -8.70 5.78 -12.15
C TYR A 54 -7.97 6.68 -13.13
N GLN A 55 -6.65 6.53 -13.29
CA GLN A 55 -5.87 7.24 -14.31
C GLN A 55 -6.40 6.96 -15.72
N VAL A 56 -6.65 5.69 -16.04
CA VAL A 56 -7.22 5.28 -17.33
C VAL A 56 -8.60 5.93 -17.58
N VAL A 57 -9.45 6.02 -16.55
CA VAL A 57 -10.76 6.68 -16.65
C VAL A 57 -10.65 8.19 -16.77
N LEU A 58 -9.67 8.81 -16.09
CA LEU A 58 -9.44 10.26 -16.11
C LEU A 58 -8.66 10.73 -17.35
N GLY A 59 -8.10 9.80 -18.14
CA GLY A 59 -7.36 10.11 -19.36
C GLY A 59 -6.00 10.76 -19.12
N ILE A 60 -5.40 10.53 -17.95
CA ILE A 60 -4.09 11.04 -17.53
C ILE A 60 -3.11 9.88 -17.36
#